data_AF-A0A920BB97-F1
#
_entry.id   AF-A0A920BB97-F1
#
_cell.length_a   1.000
_cell.length_b   1.000
_cell.length_c   1.000
_cell.angle_alpha   90.00
_cell.angle_beta   90.00
_cell.angle_gamma   90.00
#
_symmetry.space_group_name_H-M   'P 1'
#
loop_
_entity.id
_entity.type
_entity.pdbx_description
1 polymer ?
#
loop_
_entity_poly.entity_id
_entity_poly.type
_entity_poly.pdbx_seq_one_letter_code
_entity_poly.pdbx_strand_id
1 'polypeptide(L)'
;MEVILNYWNENLMSPKIIAFEPWKYTTNTQYTNSDNHSDQEADRTSEVNIKLAKLFTAMGLVIPDNGYVLYADNNPDWSGGDHQHHYYDFWKTDLGKPVDNMTEVKSGVAYKKFEKGVVAYNRTSSTETITLDNGSVITLESKEGIFVR
;
A
#
# COMPACT_ATOMS: atom_id res chain seq x y z
N MET A 1 -3.93 -11.27 0.55
CA MET A 1 -2.90 -10.40 1.14
C MET A 1 -3.22 -10.05 2.59
N GLU A 2 -4.42 -9.55 2.93
CA GLU A 2 -4.79 -9.27 4.34
C GLU A 2 -4.60 -10.47 5.27
N VAL A 3 -5.07 -11.66 4.87
CA VAL A 3 -4.91 -12.89 5.65
C VAL A 3 -3.43 -13.18 5.97
N ILE A 4 -2.53 -12.92 5.03
CA ILE A 4 -1.09 -13.17 5.20
C ILE A 4 -0.48 -12.12 6.13
N LEU A 5 -0.84 -10.85 5.95
CA LEU A 5 -0.35 -9.75 6.80
C LEU A 5 -0.83 -9.92 8.25
N ASN A 6 -2.11 -10.25 8.45
CA ASN A 6 -2.66 -10.56 9.77
C ASN A 6 -1.99 -11.79 10.38
N TYR A 7 -1.83 -12.87 9.61
CA TYR A 7 -1.16 -14.07 10.09
C TYR A 7 0.23 -13.75 10.65
N TRP A 8 1.08 -13.04 9.91
CA TRP A 8 2.41 -12.70 10.41
C TRP A 8 2.37 -11.68 11.55
N ASN A 9 1.44 -10.71 11.50
CA ASN A 9 1.25 -9.76 12.60
C ASN A 9 0.84 -10.47 13.89
N GLU A 10 0.05 -11.54 13.84
CA GLU A 10 -0.39 -12.28 15.02
C GLU A 10 0.67 -13.27 15.52
N ASN A 11 1.38 -13.93 14.61
CA ASN A 11 2.17 -15.12 14.93
C ASN A 11 3.68 -14.86 15.13
N LEU A 12 4.22 -13.74 14.64
CA LEU A 12 5.63 -13.41 14.92
C LEU A 12 5.82 -12.96 16.38
N MET A 13 6.95 -13.39 16.98
CA MET A 13 7.37 -12.97 18.31
C MET A 13 7.87 -11.53 18.30
N SER A 14 7.64 -10.80 19.40
CA SER A 14 8.17 -9.44 19.58
C SER A 14 9.67 -9.44 19.92
N PRO A 15 10.44 -8.42 19.49
CA PRO A 15 10.05 -7.35 18.56
C PRO A 15 9.88 -7.87 17.13
N LYS A 16 8.86 -7.38 16.41
CA LYS A 16 8.55 -7.79 15.03
C LYS A 16 8.33 -6.59 14.12
N ILE A 17 8.68 -6.78 12.85
CA ILE A 17 8.36 -5.89 11.75
C ILE A 17 7.82 -6.77 10.61
N ILE A 18 6.71 -6.36 10.01
CA ILE A 18 6.15 -7.00 8.82
C ILE A 18 6.66 -6.25 7.60
N ALA A 19 7.63 -6.84 6.89
CA ALA A 19 8.06 -6.34 5.60
C ALA A 19 7.13 -6.87 4.51
N PHE A 20 6.43 -5.96 3.84
CA PHE A 20 5.48 -6.25 2.79
C PHE A 20 6.01 -5.76 1.44
N GLU A 21 6.39 -6.70 0.57
CA GLU A 21 6.96 -6.41 -0.74
C GLU A 21 6.05 -6.89 -1.87
N PRO A 22 5.04 -6.11 -2.26
CA PRO A 22 4.27 -6.37 -3.48
C PRO A 22 5.04 -5.91 -4.71
N TRP A 23 4.82 -6.60 -5.82
CA TRP A 23 5.42 -6.25 -7.11
C TRP A 23 4.51 -5.36 -7.96
N LYS A 24 5.16 -4.53 -8.79
CA LYS A 24 4.52 -3.71 -9.81
C LYS A 24 3.79 -4.56 -10.84
N TYR A 25 2.76 -3.98 -11.41
CA TYR A 25 1.95 -4.62 -12.44
C TYR A 25 2.25 -4.01 -13.80
N THR A 26 2.95 -4.76 -14.64
CA THR A 26 3.33 -4.35 -16.00
C THR A 26 2.22 -4.74 -16.98
N THR A 27 1.48 -3.76 -17.47
CA THR A 27 0.39 -3.99 -18.45
C THR A 27 0.81 -3.72 -19.88
N ASN A 28 1.79 -2.84 -20.08
CA ASN A 28 2.27 -2.49 -21.40
C ASN A 28 3.38 -3.46 -21.81
N THR A 29 3.13 -4.25 -22.85
CA THR A 29 4.09 -5.22 -23.39
C THR A 29 5.37 -4.57 -23.90
N GLN A 30 5.36 -3.26 -24.19
CA GLN A 30 6.57 -2.49 -24.51
C GLN A 30 7.59 -2.51 -23.38
N TYR A 31 7.15 -2.55 -22.13
CA TYR A 31 8.01 -2.51 -20.95
C TYR A 31 8.44 -3.91 -20.49
N THR A 32 7.78 -4.95 -21.00
CA THR A 32 8.13 -6.34 -20.72
C THR A 32 9.48 -6.69 -21.37
N ASN A 33 10.41 -7.16 -20.57
CA ASN A 33 11.81 -7.45 -20.93
C ASN A 33 12.61 -6.23 -21.40
N SER A 34 12.17 -5.00 -21.09
CA SER A 34 12.93 -3.80 -21.43
C SER A 34 13.94 -3.48 -20.34
N ASP A 35 15.24 -3.54 -20.66
CA ASP A 35 16.31 -3.07 -19.78
C ASP A 35 16.50 -1.54 -19.83
N ASN A 36 15.66 -0.83 -20.58
CA ASN A 36 15.70 0.62 -20.64
C ASN A 36 15.14 1.23 -19.34
N HIS A 37 15.98 1.98 -18.63
CA HIS A 37 15.59 2.66 -17.40
C HIS A 37 14.38 3.59 -17.58
N SER A 38 14.26 4.31 -18.71
CA SER A 38 13.12 5.22 -18.93
C SER A 38 11.79 4.47 -19.06
N ASP A 39 11.82 3.25 -19.60
CA ASP A 39 10.65 2.41 -19.76
C ASP A 39 10.18 1.89 -18.40
N GLN A 40 11.11 1.43 -17.56
CA GLN A 40 10.79 0.99 -16.20
C GLN A 40 10.27 2.16 -15.35
N GLU A 41 10.85 3.35 -15.49
CA GLU A 41 10.36 4.53 -14.77
C GLU A 41 8.94 4.94 -15.21
N ALA A 42 8.66 4.91 -16.52
CA ALA A 42 7.32 5.16 -17.04
C ALA A 42 6.32 4.12 -16.53
N ASP A 43 6.72 2.85 -16.41
CA ASP A 43 5.86 1.79 -15.88
C ASP A 43 5.57 1.97 -14.38
N ARG A 44 6.62 2.21 -13.56
CA ARG A 44 6.51 2.47 -12.12
C ARG A 44 5.61 3.66 -11.79
N THR A 45 5.62 4.67 -12.66
CA THR A 45 4.83 5.90 -12.51
C THR A 45 3.52 5.90 -13.31
N SER A 46 3.14 4.78 -13.92
CA SER A 46 1.83 4.64 -14.54
C SER A 46 0.70 4.81 -13.51
N GLU A 47 -0.47 5.27 -13.96
CA GLU A 47 -1.63 5.49 -13.07
C GLU A 47 -2.00 4.25 -12.26
N VAL A 48 -1.91 3.08 -12.90
CA VAL A 48 -2.21 1.78 -12.27
C VAL A 48 -1.19 1.47 -11.16
N ASN A 49 0.10 1.60 -11.43
CA ASN A 49 1.14 1.33 -10.45
C ASN A 49 1.15 2.35 -9.32
N ILE A 50 0.89 3.63 -9.59
CA ILE A 50 0.68 4.64 -8.53
C ILE A 50 -0.50 4.24 -7.62
N LYS A 51 -1.63 3.83 -8.21
CA LYS A 51 -2.83 3.43 -7.45
C LYS A 51 -2.57 2.18 -6.60
N LEU A 52 -1.90 1.17 -7.15
CA LEU A 52 -1.52 -0.04 -6.43
C LEU A 52 -0.46 0.22 -5.35
N ALA A 53 0.55 1.04 -5.63
CA ALA A 53 1.57 1.44 -4.66
C ALA A 53 0.92 2.14 -3.46
N LYS A 54 -0.03 3.06 -3.69
CA LYS A 54 -0.82 3.69 -2.63
C LYS A 54 -1.63 2.68 -1.82
N LEU A 55 -2.36 1.80 -2.51
CA LEU A 55 -3.17 0.75 -1.86
C LEU A 55 -2.31 -0.14 -0.95
N PHE A 56 -1.22 -0.68 -1.48
CA PHE A 56 -0.36 -1.60 -0.72
C PHE A 56 0.39 -0.90 0.40
N THR A 57 0.79 0.37 0.20
CA THR A 57 1.35 1.18 1.27
C THR A 57 0.34 1.38 2.39
N ALA A 58 -0.91 1.72 2.05
CA ALA A 58 -1.97 1.87 3.05
C ALA A 58 -2.23 0.54 3.79
N MET A 59 -2.27 -0.59 3.09
CA MET A 59 -2.38 -1.91 3.72
C MET A 59 -1.20 -2.22 4.67
N GLY A 60 0.02 -1.90 4.25
CA GLY A 60 1.23 -2.08 5.05
C GLY A 60 1.27 -1.19 6.30
N LEU A 61 0.64 -0.02 6.29
CA LEU A 61 0.53 0.84 7.46
C LEU A 61 -0.64 0.47 8.37
N VAL A 62 -1.76 0.02 7.80
CA VAL A 62 -3.00 -0.22 8.52
C VAL A 62 -2.98 -1.58 9.22
N ILE A 63 -2.64 -2.65 8.51
CA ILE A 63 -2.84 -4.03 8.97
C ILE A 63 -1.85 -4.42 10.07
N PRO A 64 -0.52 -4.41 9.84
CA PRO A 64 0.43 -4.79 10.88
C PRO A 64 0.60 -3.70 11.95
N ASP A 65 1.02 -4.10 13.15
CA ASP A 65 1.35 -3.17 14.24
C ASP A 65 2.58 -2.34 13.85
N ASN A 66 3.57 -2.99 13.25
CA ASN A 66 4.80 -2.39 12.73
C ASN A 66 5.02 -2.89 11.29
N GLY A 67 4.58 -2.11 10.31
CA GLY A 67 4.71 -2.45 8.90
C GLY A 67 5.78 -1.66 8.18
N TYR A 68 6.41 -2.32 7.22
CA TYR A 68 7.28 -1.71 6.21
C TYR A 68 6.77 -2.16 4.84
N VAL A 69 6.79 -1.26 3.84
CA VAL A 69 6.38 -1.58 2.48
C VAL A 69 7.50 -1.23 1.50
N LEU A 70 7.70 -2.11 0.52
CA LEU A 70 8.51 -1.83 -0.66
C LEU A 70 7.71 -2.25 -1.89
N TYR A 71 7.20 -1.29 -2.66
CA TYR A 71 6.54 -1.61 -3.93
C TYR A 71 7.61 -1.73 -5.02
N ALA A 72 7.96 -2.97 -5.36
CA ALA A 72 9.16 -3.27 -6.13
C ALA A 72 8.85 -3.69 -7.57
N ASP A 73 9.88 -3.72 -8.40
CA ASP A 73 9.81 -4.27 -9.74
C ASP A 73 9.57 -5.79 -9.70
N ASN A 74 8.94 -6.31 -10.75
CA ASN A 74 8.71 -7.73 -10.91
C ASN A 74 9.86 -8.38 -11.69
N ASN A 75 10.42 -9.48 -11.17
CA ASN A 75 11.62 -10.13 -11.71
C ASN A 75 11.55 -10.56 -13.20
N PRO A 76 10.41 -11.04 -13.73
CA PRO A 76 10.26 -11.38 -15.13
C PRO A 76 10.28 -10.19 -16.09
N ASP A 77 10.17 -8.95 -15.60
CA ASP A 77 9.97 -7.80 -16.49
C ASP A 77 11.28 -7.22 -17.02
N TRP A 78 12.43 -7.47 -16.38
CA TRP A 78 13.74 -6.98 -16.84
C TRP A 78 14.93 -7.57 -16.05
N SER A 79 16.16 -7.34 -16.51
CA SER A 79 17.38 -7.92 -15.92
C SER A 79 17.89 -7.26 -14.64
N GLY A 80 17.30 -6.14 -14.21
CA GLY A 80 17.76 -5.35 -13.05
C GLY A 80 17.38 -5.91 -11.67
N GLY A 81 16.59 -6.98 -11.62
CA GLY A 81 16.19 -7.68 -10.39
C GLY A 81 14.94 -7.13 -9.72
N ASP A 82 14.45 -7.87 -8.71
CA ASP A 82 13.15 -7.77 -8.05
C ASP A 82 13.05 -6.75 -6.90
N HIS A 83 14.11 -5.97 -6.65
CA HIS A 83 14.14 -4.98 -5.55
C HIS A 83 14.27 -3.52 -6.01
N GLN A 84 14.28 -3.30 -7.32
CA GLN A 84 14.26 -1.96 -7.90
C GLN A 84 12.88 -1.32 -7.67
N HIS A 85 12.82 -0.01 -7.43
CA HIS A 85 11.58 0.66 -7.03
C HIS A 85 11.61 2.15 -7.33
N HIS A 86 10.43 2.78 -7.21
CA HIS A 86 10.27 4.22 -7.29
C HIS A 86 9.97 4.81 -5.90
N TYR A 87 10.50 6.00 -5.60
CA TYR A 87 10.22 6.73 -4.37
C TYR A 87 8.99 7.62 -4.55
N TYR A 88 7.82 7.09 -4.23
CA TYR A 88 6.57 7.82 -4.40
C TYR A 88 6.41 8.98 -3.41
N ASP A 89 5.90 10.12 -3.89
CA ASP A 89 5.73 11.33 -3.07
C ASP A 89 4.82 11.13 -1.85
N PHE A 90 3.81 10.27 -1.93
CA PHE A 90 2.91 10.01 -0.79
C PHE A 90 3.62 9.35 0.40
N TRP A 91 4.79 8.73 0.22
CA TRP A 91 5.62 8.24 1.33
C TRP A 91 6.25 9.36 2.17
N LYS A 92 6.26 10.60 1.65
CA LYS A 92 6.72 11.78 2.40
C LYS A 92 5.65 12.33 3.35
N THR A 93 4.46 11.73 3.39
CA THR A 93 3.36 12.16 4.27
C THR A 93 3.72 11.87 5.73
N ASP A 94 3.97 12.93 6.50
CA ASP A 94 4.23 12.83 7.94
C ASP A 94 2.92 12.66 8.73
N LEU A 95 2.59 11.40 9.01
CA LEU A 95 1.44 10.99 9.81
C LEU A 95 1.74 10.95 11.32
N GLY A 96 3.01 11.02 11.73
CA GLY A 96 3.44 10.70 13.09
C GLY A 96 3.36 9.20 13.40
N LYS A 97 3.21 8.86 14.68
CA LYS A 97 3.10 7.46 15.15
C LYS A 97 1.65 6.96 15.06
N PRO A 98 1.43 5.63 14.93
CA PRO A 98 0.10 5.06 15.09
C PRO A 98 -0.41 5.33 16.51
N VAL A 99 -1.69 5.72 16.64
CA VAL A 99 -2.34 5.98 17.94
C VAL A 99 -3.34 4.89 18.33
N ASP A 100 -3.68 4.01 17.40
CA ASP A 100 -4.62 2.91 17.59
C ASP A 100 -4.25 1.72 16.68
N ASN A 101 -4.91 0.59 16.91
CA ASN A 101 -4.86 -0.57 16.04
C ASN A 101 -5.73 -0.36 14.79
N MET A 102 -5.74 -1.34 13.89
CA MET A 102 -6.62 -1.35 12.72
C MET A 102 -8.09 -1.39 13.16
N THR A 103 -8.92 -0.56 12.53
CA THR A 103 -10.37 -0.68 12.55
C THR A 103 -10.84 -1.22 11.21
N GLU A 104 -11.35 -2.45 11.20
CA GLU A 104 -12.02 -3.03 10.04
C GLU A 104 -13.44 -2.50 9.94
N VAL A 105 -13.78 -1.91 8.80
CA VAL A 105 -15.14 -1.45 8.48
C VAL A 105 -15.95 -2.61 7.92
N LYS A 106 -15.32 -3.34 6.99
CA LYS A 106 -15.78 -4.62 6.44
C LYS A 106 -14.59 -5.31 5.78
N SER A 107 -14.79 -6.57 5.36
CA SER A 107 -13.75 -7.30 4.62
C SER A 107 -13.24 -6.50 3.41
N GLY A 108 -11.94 -6.20 3.40
CA GLY A 108 -11.31 -5.42 2.35
C GLY A 108 -11.36 -3.90 2.52
N VAL A 109 -11.92 -3.38 3.61
CA VAL A 109 -11.99 -1.95 3.91
C VAL A 109 -11.66 -1.70 5.37
N ALA A 110 -10.55 -1.01 5.62
CA ALA A 110 -10.11 -0.72 6.98
C ALA A 110 -9.33 0.58 7.04
N TYR A 111 -9.17 1.10 8.25
CA TYR A 111 -8.37 2.28 8.52
C TYR A 111 -7.57 2.15 9.82
N LYS A 112 -6.55 2.98 9.98
CA LYS A 112 -5.77 3.13 11.22
C LYS A 112 -5.47 4.60 11.45
N LYS A 113 -5.59 5.04 12.70
CA LYS A 113 -5.33 6.42 13.10
C LYS A 113 -3.86 6.60 13.47
N PHE A 114 -3.34 7.78 13.13
CA PHE A 114 -2.01 8.25 13.45
C PHE A 114 -2.10 9.61 14.15
N GLU A 115 -1.03 10.05 14.82
CA GLU A 115 -0.99 11.30 15.58
C GLU A 115 -1.42 12.52 14.77
N LYS A 116 -1.11 12.54 13.47
CA LYS A 116 -1.37 13.66 12.57
C LYS A 116 -2.34 13.29 11.45
N GLY A 117 -3.10 12.19 11.56
CA GLY A 117 -3.95 11.80 10.44
C GLY A 117 -4.55 10.40 10.53
N VAL A 118 -5.03 9.91 9.38
CA VAL A 118 -5.61 8.58 9.21
C VAL A 118 -5.18 7.99 7.88
N VAL A 119 -4.87 6.71 7.89
CA VAL A 119 -4.63 5.93 6.67
C VAL A 119 -5.79 4.97 6.51
N ALA A 120 -6.32 4.88 5.30
CA ALA A 120 -7.40 3.96 4.99
C ALA A 120 -7.15 3.27 3.65
N TYR A 121 -7.67 2.06 3.51
CA TYR A 121 -7.62 1.33 2.25
C TYR A 121 -8.96 0.69 1.91
N ASN A 122 -9.19 0.54 0.62
CA ASN A 122 -10.28 -0.22 0.03
C ASN A 122 -9.72 -1.10 -1.08
N ARG A 123 -9.65 -2.41 -0.87
CA ARG A 123 -9.20 -3.37 -1.89
C ARG A 123 -10.34 -4.05 -2.64
N THR A 124 -11.58 -3.68 -2.34
CA THR A 124 -12.76 -4.22 -3.00
C THR A 124 -12.89 -3.67 -4.43
N SER A 125 -13.85 -4.20 -5.20
CA SER A 125 -14.13 -3.74 -6.56
C SER A 125 -15.10 -2.55 -6.63
N SER A 126 -15.62 -2.07 -5.50
CA SER A 126 -16.59 -0.99 -5.39
C SER A 126 -16.03 0.22 -4.64
N THR A 127 -16.62 1.39 -4.86
CA THR A 127 -16.39 2.57 -4.02
C THR A 127 -17.04 2.37 -2.66
N GLU A 128 -16.36 2.78 -1.60
CA GLU A 128 -16.77 2.58 -0.22
C GLU A 128 -16.64 3.87 0.58
N THR A 129 -17.42 3.96 1.65
CA THR A 129 -17.43 5.12 2.54
C THR A 129 -17.12 4.66 3.96
N ILE A 130 -16.21 5.38 4.63
CA ILE A 130 -15.85 5.18 6.02
C ILE A 130 -16.31 6.41 6.80
N THR A 131 -17.09 6.20 7.85
CA THR A 131 -17.40 7.24 8.85
C THR A 131 -16.48 7.04 10.05
N LEU A 132 -15.64 8.04 10.32
CA LEU A 132 -14.77 8.06 11.49
C LEU A 132 -15.55 8.41 12.76
N ASP A 133 -15.00 8.09 13.94
CA ASP A 133 -15.66 8.34 15.23
C ASP A 133 -15.99 9.83 15.48
N ASN A 134 -15.25 10.74 14.86
CA ASN A 134 -15.50 12.19 14.93
C ASN A 134 -16.58 12.66 13.94
N GLY A 135 -17.24 11.74 13.23
CA GLY A 135 -18.26 12.01 12.21
C GLY A 135 -17.72 12.40 10.84
N SER A 136 -16.39 12.51 10.67
CA SER A 136 -15.79 12.78 9.36
C SER A 136 -15.98 11.60 8.42
N VAL A 137 -16.21 11.89 7.14
CA VAL A 137 -16.52 10.89 6.12
C VAL A 137 -15.38 10.84 5.10
N ILE A 138 -14.90 9.63 4.83
CA ILE A 138 -13.89 9.32 3.84
C ILE A 138 -14.53 8.47 2.76
N THR A 139 -14.38 8.87 1.50
CA THR A 139 -14.75 8.04 0.34
C THR A 139 -13.49 7.45 -0.28
N LEU A 140 -13.50 6.14 -0.51
CA LEU A 140 -12.43 5.37 -1.13
C LEU A 140 -12.96 4.72 -2.41
N GLU A 141 -12.34 5.02 -3.54
CA GLU A 141 -12.58 4.27 -4.76
C GLU A 141 -12.18 2.79 -4.62
N SER A 142 -12.63 2.00 -5.58
CA SER A 142 -12.16 0.63 -5.79
C SER A 142 -10.63 0.58 -5.89
N LYS A 143 -10.01 -0.35 -5.13
CA LYS A 143 -8.55 -0.59 -5.09
C LYS A 143 -7.74 0.66 -4.77
N GLU A 144 -8.14 1.41 -3.76
CA GLU A 144 -7.49 2.67 -3.36
C GLU A 144 -6.91 2.61 -1.95
N GLY A 145 -5.80 3.32 -1.75
CA GLY A 145 -5.29 3.68 -0.43
C GLY A 145 -5.13 5.19 -0.33
N ILE A 146 -5.45 5.77 0.82
CA ILE A 146 -5.32 7.20 1.08
C ILE A 146 -4.59 7.49 2.38
N PHE A 147 -4.04 8.70 2.46
CA PHE A 147 -3.29 9.23 3.58
C PHE A 147 -3.86 10.63 3.85
N VAL A 148 -4.69 10.76 4.88
CA VAL A 148 -5.35 12.02 5.24
C VAL A 148 -4.67 12.58 6.48
N ARG A 149 -4.38 13.87 6.47
CA ARG A 149 -3.78 14.59 7.59
C ARG A 149 -4.84 15.40 8.33
#